data_AF-A0A7C1DUK1-F1
#
_entry.id   AF-A0A7C1DUK1-F1
#
_cell.length_a   1.000
_cell.length_b   1.000
_cell.length_c   1.000
_cell.angle_alpha   90.00
_cell.angle_beta   90.00
_cell.angle_gamma   90.00
#
_symmetry.space_group_name_H-M   'P 1'
#
loop_
_entity.id
_entity.type
_entity.pdbx_description
1 polymer ?
#
loop_
_entity_poly.entity_id
_entity_poly.type
_entity_poly.pdbx_seq_one_letter_code
_entity_poly.pdbx_strand_id
1 'polypeptide(L)'
;RERVETSVEVIDPDVLEGSPEFARRMKWFLNYRPDLANLVSRWNIEGQGERRLFSLLRGHRLKKILKRMLDETEFLSDFGIRALSKFHQDQPYVFTTHNADYKVDYQPAESNSSLFGGNSNWRGPIWFPVNFLIIESLQRFHHYYGDEFKVECPTGSGEYLTLNEIAAELSKRLSNIFLANENGQRPVFGENEKFQNDPHFKDHLLFYEYFHGDSGRGVGASHQTGWTGLIAKLIQPK
;
A
#
# COMPACT_ATOMS: atom_id res chain seq x y z
N ARG A 1 -16.10 -4.00 16.34
CA ARG A 1 -14.91 -4.12 15.45
C ARG A 1 -14.98 -2.97 14.48
N GLU A 2 -14.17 -1.94 14.65
CA GLU A 2 -14.05 -0.84 13.68
C GLU A 2 -13.50 -1.42 12.38
N ARG A 3 -14.31 -1.40 11.31
CA ARG A 3 -13.81 -1.69 9.97
C ARG A 3 -13.13 -0.43 9.47
N VAL A 4 -11.87 -0.56 9.06
CA VAL A 4 -11.24 0.47 8.23
C VAL A 4 -11.96 0.43 6.88
N GLU A 5 -12.69 1.50 6.54
CA GLU A 5 -13.34 1.64 5.24
C GLU A 5 -12.26 1.99 4.20
N THR A 6 -11.96 1.04 3.32
CA THR A 6 -11.21 1.30 2.09
C THR A 6 -12.20 1.57 0.96
N SER A 7 -11.78 2.15 -0.17
CA SER A 7 -12.64 2.37 -1.35
C SER A 7 -13.07 1.08 -2.07
N VAL A 8 -12.96 -0.06 -1.39
CA VAL A 8 -13.26 -1.41 -1.85
C VAL A 8 -14.08 -2.09 -0.76
N GLU A 9 -15.38 -2.28 -0.97
CA GLU A 9 -16.22 -3.08 -0.07
C GLU A 9 -16.72 -4.32 -0.82
N VAL A 10 -16.63 -5.47 -0.16
CA VAL A 10 -17.23 -6.73 -0.63
C VAL A 10 -18.43 -7.01 0.25
N ILE A 11 -19.60 -7.17 -0.38
CA ILE A 11 -20.85 -7.44 0.32
C ILE A 11 -21.18 -8.92 0.17
N ASP A 12 -21.19 -9.63 1.29
CA ASP A 12 -21.62 -11.03 1.35
C ASP A 12 -23.15 -11.16 1.24
N PRO A 13 -23.67 -12.25 0.65
CA PRO A 13 -25.11 -12.50 0.53
C PRO A 13 -25.87 -12.37 1.85
N ASP A 14 -25.33 -12.94 2.94
CA ASP A 14 -25.94 -12.93 4.28
C ASP A 14 -26.21 -11.51 4.81
N VAL A 15 -25.38 -10.54 4.45
CA VAL A 15 -25.57 -9.12 4.84
C VAL A 15 -26.80 -8.54 4.15
N LEU A 16 -27.06 -8.93 2.91
CA LEU A 16 -28.23 -8.49 2.16
C LEU A 16 -29.50 -9.16 2.65
N GLU A 17 -29.43 -10.43 3.00
CA GLU A 17 -30.55 -11.17 3.62
C GLU A 17 -30.91 -10.59 4.98
N GLY A 18 -29.91 -10.26 5.80
CA GLY A 18 -30.10 -9.63 7.11
C GLY A 18 -30.54 -8.16 7.06
N SER A 19 -30.51 -7.50 5.90
CA SER A 19 -30.90 -6.08 5.74
C SER A 19 -31.73 -5.82 4.48
N PRO A 20 -33.01 -6.26 4.45
CA PRO A 20 -33.85 -6.21 3.24
C PRO A 20 -34.10 -4.79 2.71
N GLU A 21 -34.27 -3.81 3.61
CA GLU A 21 -34.48 -2.41 3.22
C GLU A 21 -33.23 -1.80 2.56
N PHE A 22 -32.04 -2.15 3.03
CA PHE A 22 -30.79 -1.75 2.38
C PHE A 22 -30.67 -2.39 0.99
N ALA A 23 -30.91 -3.70 0.89
CA ALA A 23 -30.89 -4.42 -0.38
C ALA A 23 -31.87 -3.81 -1.41
N ARG A 24 -33.09 -3.45 -0.96
CA ARG A 24 -34.11 -2.80 -1.79
C ARG A 24 -33.67 -1.42 -2.29
N ARG A 25 -33.15 -0.56 -1.41
CA ARG A 25 -32.68 0.79 -1.77
C ARG A 25 -31.48 0.75 -2.71
N MET A 26 -30.55 -0.16 -2.46
CA MET A 26 -29.40 -0.35 -3.32
C MET A 26 -29.81 -0.89 -4.70
N LYS A 27 -30.72 -1.88 -4.77
CA LYS A 27 -31.27 -2.38 -6.05
C LYS A 27 -31.98 -1.26 -6.82
N TRP A 28 -32.75 -0.42 -6.13
CA TRP A 28 -33.35 0.77 -6.73
C TRP A 28 -32.28 1.72 -7.28
N PHE A 29 -31.27 2.07 -6.48
CA PHE A 29 -30.20 2.98 -6.92
C PHE A 29 -29.48 2.47 -8.17
N LEU A 30 -29.12 1.19 -8.20
CA LEU A 30 -28.44 0.57 -9.34
C LEU A 30 -29.31 0.54 -10.61
N ASN A 31 -30.63 0.38 -10.47
CA ASN A 31 -31.57 0.37 -11.59
C ASN A 31 -31.91 1.76 -12.12
N TYR A 32 -31.98 2.77 -11.26
CA TYR A 32 -32.49 4.11 -11.61
C TYR A 32 -31.40 5.19 -11.68
N ARG A 33 -30.15 4.90 -11.27
CA ARG A 33 -28.97 5.78 -11.43
C ARG A 33 -27.84 5.10 -12.21
N PRO A 34 -28.07 4.70 -13.48
CA PRO A 34 -27.08 4.00 -14.28
C PRO A 34 -25.82 4.83 -14.54
N ASP A 35 -25.93 6.17 -14.54
CA ASP A 35 -24.83 7.12 -14.63
C ASP A 35 -23.79 6.91 -13.52
N LEU A 36 -24.26 6.67 -12.28
CA LEU A 36 -23.41 6.42 -11.12
C LEU A 36 -23.07 4.93 -10.98
N ALA A 37 -24.03 4.04 -11.25
CA ALA A 37 -23.81 2.59 -11.16
C ALA A 37 -22.72 2.10 -12.11
N ASN A 38 -22.60 2.71 -13.30
CA ASN A 38 -21.54 2.39 -14.26
C ASN A 38 -20.13 2.76 -13.77
N LEU A 39 -20.02 3.68 -12.81
CA LEU A 39 -18.74 4.07 -12.21
C LEU A 39 -18.22 3.04 -11.21
N VAL A 40 -19.11 2.18 -10.70
CA VAL A 40 -18.80 1.15 -9.70
C VAL A 40 -18.84 -0.23 -10.37
N SER A 41 -18.15 -1.22 -9.79
CA SER A 41 -18.07 -2.61 -10.28
C SER A 41 -19.44 -3.27 -10.51
N ARG A 42 -19.44 -4.30 -11.36
CA ARG A 42 -20.65 -5.00 -11.83
C ARG A 42 -21.33 -5.75 -10.68
N TRP A 43 -22.33 -5.13 -10.06
CA TRP A 43 -23.22 -5.75 -9.07
C TRP A 43 -23.94 -7.02 -9.58
N ASN A 44 -24.15 -7.11 -10.89
CA ASN A 44 -24.86 -8.22 -11.54
C ASN A 44 -23.94 -9.40 -11.92
N ILE A 45 -22.64 -9.34 -11.60
CA ILE A 45 -21.73 -10.48 -11.78
C ILE A 45 -21.32 -10.93 -10.40
N GLU A 46 -21.78 -12.12 -10.05
CA GLU A 46 -21.40 -12.81 -8.84
C GLU A 46 -19.92 -13.18 -8.90
N GLY A 47 -19.17 -12.83 -7.85
CA GLY A 47 -17.83 -13.36 -7.60
C GLY A 47 -17.90 -14.80 -7.08
N GLN A 48 -16.82 -15.29 -6.46
CA GLN A 48 -16.91 -16.56 -5.74
C GLN A 48 -17.97 -16.49 -4.63
N GLY A 49 -18.92 -17.42 -4.64
CA GLY A 49 -19.98 -17.52 -3.61
C GLY A 49 -21.01 -16.39 -3.65
N GLU A 50 -21.44 -15.95 -4.83
CA GLU A 50 -22.48 -14.91 -5.04
C GLU A 50 -22.15 -13.51 -4.50
N ARG A 51 -20.89 -13.28 -4.09
CA ARG A 51 -20.41 -12.01 -3.55
C ARG A 51 -20.46 -10.88 -4.57
N ARG A 52 -20.65 -9.67 -4.08
CA ARG A 52 -20.72 -8.46 -4.91
C ARG A 52 -19.67 -7.44 -4.51
N LEU A 53 -18.95 -6.90 -5.50
CA LEU A 53 -17.90 -5.91 -5.30
C LEU A 53 -18.47 -4.50 -5.47
N PHE A 54 -18.11 -3.60 -4.56
CA PHE A 54 -18.23 -2.15 -4.70
C PHE A 54 -16.83 -1.54 -4.75
N SER A 55 -16.33 -1.30 -5.97
CA SER A 55 -15.02 -0.66 -6.21
C SER A 55 -15.02 0.15 -7.51
N LEU A 56 -14.26 1.25 -7.52
CA LEU A 56 -13.96 2.03 -8.73
C LEU A 56 -13.01 1.28 -9.68
N LEU A 57 -12.24 0.31 -9.17
CA LEU A 57 -11.25 -0.44 -9.94
C LEU A 57 -11.84 -1.77 -10.39
N ARG A 58 -11.95 -1.94 -11.71
CA ARG A 58 -12.29 -3.20 -12.36
C ARG A 58 -11.02 -4.03 -12.58
N GLY A 59 -11.15 -5.35 -12.69
CA GLY A 59 -10.01 -6.28 -12.85
C GLY A 59 -8.95 -5.85 -13.87
N HIS A 60 -9.34 -5.38 -15.06
CA HIS A 60 -8.38 -4.91 -16.07
C HIS A 60 -7.59 -3.65 -15.63
N ARG A 61 -8.23 -2.71 -14.91
CA ARG A 61 -7.57 -1.51 -14.39
C ARG A 61 -6.68 -1.89 -13.21
N LEU A 62 -7.15 -2.79 -12.36
CA LEU A 62 -6.38 -3.32 -11.24
C LEU A 62 -5.07 -3.96 -11.74
N LYS A 63 -5.12 -4.83 -12.76
CA LYS A 63 -3.89 -5.40 -13.36
C LYS A 63 -2.92 -4.33 -13.86
N LYS A 64 -3.41 -3.26 -14.51
CA LYS A 64 -2.55 -2.17 -14.99
C LYS A 64 -1.90 -1.37 -13.85
N ILE A 65 -2.65 -1.10 -12.79
CA ILE A 65 -2.14 -0.39 -11.61
C ILE A 65 -1.10 -1.26 -10.90
N LEU A 66 -1.43 -2.53 -10.64
CA LEU A 66 -0.54 -3.47 -9.96
C LEU A 66 0.74 -3.71 -10.75
N LYS A 67 0.68 -3.80 -12.08
CA LYS A 67 1.89 -3.88 -12.91
C LYS A 67 2.86 -2.74 -12.64
N ARG A 68 2.38 -1.51 -12.42
CA ARG A 68 3.26 -0.37 -12.12
C ARG A 68 3.68 -0.34 -10.64
N MET A 69 2.76 -0.68 -9.74
CA MET A 69 2.99 -0.69 -8.30
C MET A 69 4.01 -1.76 -7.86
N LEU A 70 4.00 -2.92 -8.53
CA LEU A 70 4.84 -4.08 -8.24
C LEU A 70 6.15 -4.10 -9.05
N ASP A 71 6.49 -3.00 -9.72
CA ASP A 71 7.74 -2.84 -10.46
C ASP A 71 8.83 -2.26 -9.56
N GLU A 72 9.95 -2.97 -9.45
CA GLU A 72 11.05 -2.61 -8.54
C GLU A 72 11.82 -1.36 -8.99
N THR A 73 11.77 -1.05 -10.28
CA THR A 73 12.33 0.19 -10.86
C THR A 73 11.43 1.41 -10.63
N GLU A 74 10.22 1.19 -10.09
CA GLU A 74 9.20 2.21 -9.87
C GLU A 74 8.82 2.26 -8.39
N PHE A 75 7.75 1.58 -7.98
CA PHE A 75 7.15 1.71 -6.66
C PHE A 75 7.57 0.61 -5.68
N LEU A 76 7.91 -0.58 -6.15
CA LEU A 76 8.21 -1.72 -5.28
C LEU A 76 9.63 -1.62 -4.73
N SER A 77 9.75 -1.49 -3.42
CA SER A 77 11.02 -1.51 -2.69
C SER A 77 11.14 -2.83 -1.92
N ASP A 78 12.35 -3.19 -1.54
CA ASP A 78 12.62 -4.30 -0.59
C ASP A 78 11.93 -4.10 0.77
N PHE A 79 11.47 -2.88 1.03
CA PHE A 79 10.89 -2.44 2.29
C PHE A 79 9.39 -2.05 2.19
N GLY A 80 8.78 -2.13 1.02
CA GLY A 80 7.36 -1.81 0.81
C GLY A 80 7.09 -1.00 -0.47
N ILE A 81 5.94 -0.33 -0.54
CA ILE A 81 5.57 0.56 -1.65
C ILE A 81 6.03 1.99 -1.35
N ARG A 82 6.84 2.56 -2.25
CA ARG A 82 7.29 3.96 -2.23
C ARG A 82 6.12 4.93 -2.43
N ALA A 83 6.18 6.12 -1.82
CA ALA A 83 5.14 7.13 -2.00
C ALA A 83 5.15 7.78 -3.40
N LEU A 84 6.30 7.78 -4.07
CA LEU A 84 6.46 8.22 -5.46
C LEU A 84 7.31 7.20 -6.21
N SER A 85 7.04 7.02 -7.50
CA SER A 85 7.85 6.15 -8.34
C SER A 85 9.30 6.63 -8.39
N LYS A 86 10.22 5.68 -8.24
CA LYS A 86 11.66 5.87 -8.43
C LYS A 86 12.03 6.31 -9.85
N PHE A 87 11.17 6.07 -10.85
CA PHE A 87 11.31 6.62 -12.20
C PHE A 87 11.54 8.15 -12.20
N HIS A 88 10.89 8.86 -11.28
CA HIS A 88 11.03 10.32 -11.16
C HIS A 88 12.37 10.80 -10.61
N GLN A 89 13.28 9.89 -10.27
CA GLN A 89 14.68 10.22 -9.98
C GLN A 89 15.37 10.75 -11.24
N ASP A 90 15.22 10.03 -12.35
CA ASP A 90 15.85 10.35 -13.63
C ASP A 90 14.90 11.14 -14.55
N GLN A 91 13.59 10.96 -14.39
CA GLN A 91 12.54 11.58 -15.20
C GLN A 91 11.54 12.34 -14.32
N PRO A 92 11.96 13.44 -13.68
CA PRO A 92 11.14 14.22 -12.78
C PRO A 92 9.95 14.84 -13.50
N TYR A 93 8.81 14.96 -12.81
CA TYR A 93 7.68 15.73 -13.33
C TYR A 93 7.99 17.22 -13.23
N VAL A 94 7.86 17.94 -14.35
CA VAL A 94 8.09 19.39 -14.42
C VAL A 94 6.82 20.08 -14.86
N PHE A 95 6.35 21.02 -14.04
CA PHE A 95 5.26 21.92 -14.36
C PHE A 95 5.81 23.32 -14.64
N THR A 96 5.84 23.68 -15.93
CA THR A 96 6.36 24.97 -16.41
C THR A 96 5.27 26.03 -16.40
N THR A 97 5.58 27.17 -15.80
CA THR A 97 4.77 28.40 -15.82
C THR A 97 5.58 29.53 -16.46
N HIS A 98 4.94 30.67 -16.76
CA HIS A 98 5.64 31.83 -17.31
C HIS A 98 6.79 32.33 -16.40
N ASN A 99 6.66 32.13 -15.08
CA ASN A 99 7.56 32.71 -14.08
C ASN A 99 8.59 31.70 -13.53
N ALA A 100 8.31 30.39 -13.61
CA ALA A 100 9.14 29.36 -13.00
C ALA A 100 8.76 27.94 -13.46
N ASP A 101 9.72 27.04 -13.32
CA ASP A 101 9.52 25.59 -13.39
C ASP A 101 9.40 25.00 -11.99
N TYR A 102 8.35 24.21 -11.75
CA TYR A 102 8.15 23.45 -10.53
C TYR A 102 8.42 21.98 -10.77
N LYS A 103 9.37 21.41 -9.99
CA LYS A 103 9.87 20.05 -10.19
C LYS A 103 9.44 19.13 -9.04
N VAL A 104 8.96 17.94 -9.39
CA VAL A 104 8.73 16.82 -8.47
C VAL A 104 9.62 15.66 -8.88
N ASP A 105 10.75 15.53 -8.19
CA ASP A 105 11.70 14.42 -8.29
C ASP A 105 11.51 13.40 -7.16
N TYR A 106 12.00 12.18 -7.38
CA TYR A 106 12.05 11.14 -6.36
C TYR A 106 13.09 11.47 -5.28
N GLN A 107 12.65 11.44 -4.03
CA GLN A 107 13.45 11.70 -2.83
C GLN A 107 13.12 10.63 -1.81
N PRO A 108 14.02 9.67 -1.57
CA PRO A 108 13.70 8.51 -0.74
C PRO A 108 13.61 8.82 0.75
N ALA A 109 14.04 10.01 1.20
CA ALA A 109 14.26 10.35 2.60
C ALA A 109 13.64 11.71 2.98
N GLU A 110 14.38 12.56 3.70
CA GLU A 110 14.01 13.95 4.00
C GLU A 110 13.82 14.77 2.71
N SER A 111 12.98 15.81 2.79
CA SER A 111 12.75 16.71 1.66
C SER A 111 13.97 17.61 1.42
N ASN A 112 14.33 17.84 0.15
CA ASN A 112 15.36 18.81 -0.21
C ASN A 112 14.91 20.28 -0.19
N SER A 113 13.64 20.55 0.16
CA SER A 113 13.08 21.91 0.23
C SER A 113 12.57 22.21 1.64
N SER A 114 12.66 23.47 2.05
CA SER A 114 12.20 23.96 3.36
C SER A 114 10.68 24.10 3.46
N LEU A 115 9.93 23.80 2.39
CA LEU A 115 8.47 23.83 2.40
C LEU A 115 7.95 22.81 3.43
N PHE A 116 6.97 23.22 4.23
CA PHE A 116 6.34 22.38 5.28
C PHE A 116 7.32 21.82 6.34
N GLY A 117 8.36 22.58 6.70
CA GLY A 117 9.25 22.22 7.79
C GLY A 117 10.40 21.28 7.41
N GLY A 118 10.63 21.06 6.11
CA GLY A 118 11.85 20.42 5.58
C GLY A 118 11.99 18.92 5.79
N ASN A 119 11.32 18.36 6.80
CA ASN A 119 11.48 16.95 7.14
C ASN A 119 10.44 16.06 6.42
N SER A 120 9.14 16.36 6.55
CA SER A 120 8.08 15.51 5.99
C SER A 120 8.14 15.44 4.46
N ASN A 121 8.21 14.21 3.93
CA ASN A 121 8.35 13.96 2.51
C ASN A 121 7.44 12.83 2.02
N TRP A 122 6.70 13.10 0.94
CA TRP A 122 5.83 12.15 0.24
C TRP A 122 6.35 11.79 -1.15
N ARG A 123 7.57 12.21 -1.49
CA ARG A 123 8.15 12.07 -2.84
C ARG A 123 9.05 10.83 -2.97
N GLY A 124 8.78 9.78 -2.23
CA GLY A 124 9.60 8.57 -2.30
C GLY A 124 9.62 7.68 -1.06
N PRO A 125 9.54 8.21 0.18
CA PRO A 125 9.64 7.35 1.36
C PRO A 125 8.49 6.33 1.45
N ILE A 126 8.69 5.31 2.27
CA ILE A 126 7.69 4.30 2.60
C ILE A 126 6.91 4.75 3.83
N TRP A 127 5.58 4.78 3.67
CA TRP A 127 4.63 5.14 4.71
C TRP A 127 3.75 3.94 5.06
N PHE A 128 3.74 3.58 6.35
CA PHE A 128 2.95 2.47 6.87
C PHE A 128 1.44 2.60 6.63
N PRO A 129 0.77 3.76 6.86
CA PRO A 129 -0.67 3.87 6.62
C PRO A 129 -1.06 3.50 5.19
N VAL A 130 -0.33 4.01 4.20
CA VAL A 130 -0.65 3.78 2.79
C VAL A 130 -0.41 2.33 2.41
N ASN A 131 0.74 1.77 2.81
CA ASN A 131 1.06 0.36 2.57
C ASN A 131 0.04 -0.58 3.23
N PHE A 132 -0.37 -0.28 4.45
CA PHE A 132 -1.40 -1.04 5.17
C PHE A 132 -2.74 -1.02 4.42
N LEU A 133 -3.19 0.14 3.94
CA LEU A 133 -4.42 0.27 3.15
C LEU A 133 -4.34 -0.49 1.83
N ILE A 134 -3.17 -0.51 1.18
CA ILE A 134 -2.93 -1.31 -0.03
C ILE A 134 -3.08 -2.80 0.29
N ILE A 135 -2.44 -3.28 1.35
CA ILE A 135 -2.49 -4.69 1.78
C ILE A 135 -3.94 -5.11 2.10
N GLU A 136 -4.67 -4.32 2.88
CA GLU A 136 -6.09 -4.60 3.18
C GLU A 136 -6.94 -4.60 1.91
N SER A 137 -6.69 -3.67 0.97
CA SER A 137 -7.42 -3.61 -0.30
C SER A 137 -7.13 -4.83 -1.18
N LEU A 138 -5.88 -5.29 -1.25
CA LEU A 138 -5.49 -6.51 -1.97
C LEU A 138 -6.21 -7.74 -1.41
N GLN A 139 -6.29 -7.86 -0.08
CA GLN A 139 -7.00 -8.96 0.58
C GLN A 139 -8.51 -8.93 0.28
N ARG A 140 -9.13 -7.74 0.26
CA ARG A 140 -10.54 -7.59 -0.12
C ARG A 140 -10.79 -7.93 -1.58
N PHE A 141 -9.91 -7.48 -2.49
CA PHE A 141 -10.02 -7.87 -3.89
C PHE A 141 -9.80 -9.37 -4.08
N HIS A 142 -8.89 -9.99 -3.33
CA HIS A 142 -8.70 -11.44 -3.35
C HIS A 142 -9.97 -12.17 -2.91
N HIS A 143 -10.59 -11.72 -1.81
CA HIS A 143 -11.84 -12.30 -1.31
C HIS A 143 -12.97 -12.31 -2.36
N TYR A 144 -12.98 -11.33 -3.27
CA TYR A 144 -13.92 -11.27 -4.38
C TYR A 144 -13.48 -12.09 -5.60
N TYR A 145 -12.22 -11.94 -6.04
CA TYR A 145 -11.72 -12.53 -7.29
C TYR A 145 -11.24 -13.97 -7.17
N GLY A 146 -10.89 -14.43 -5.98
CA GLY A 146 -10.34 -15.75 -5.70
C GLY A 146 -8.93 -15.99 -6.27
N ASP A 147 -8.53 -17.26 -6.30
CA ASP A 147 -7.18 -17.73 -6.67
C ASP A 147 -6.88 -17.65 -8.17
N GLU A 148 -7.93 -17.55 -9.00
CA GLU A 148 -7.80 -17.45 -10.47
C GLU A 148 -7.27 -16.08 -10.91
N PHE A 149 -7.43 -15.05 -10.08
CA PHE A 149 -6.92 -13.71 -10.39
C PHE A 149 -5.46 -13.59 -9.95
N LYS A 150 -4.57 -13.80 -10.91
CA LYS A 150 -3.13 -13.65 -10.72
C LYS A 150 -2.55 -12.44 -11.45
N VAL A 151 -1.52 -11.87 -10.85
CA VAL A 151 -0.73 -10.75 -11.38
C VAL A 151 0.74 -11.05 -11.17
N GLU A 152 1.57 -10.61 -12.11
CA GLU A 152 3.02 -10.77 -12.03
C GLU A 152 3.58 -9.96 -10.84
N CYS A 153 4.42 -10.58 -10.01
CA CYS A 153 4.99 -9.95 -8.82
C CYS A 153 6.34 -10.59 -8.43
N PRO A 154 7.47 -9.87 -8.51
CA PRO A 154 7.62 -8.51 -9.06
C PRO A 154 7.28 -8.41 -10.55
N THR A 155 6.91 -7.24 -11.04
CA THR A 155 6.70 -7.01 -12.48
C THR A 155 7.97 -7.33 -13.27
N GLY A 156 7.84 -8.09 -14.35
CA GLY A 156 8.96 -8.56 -15.18
C GLY A 156 9.69 -9.81 -14.67
N SER A 157 9.28 -10.39 -13.54
CA SER A 157 9.88 -11.61 -12.99
C SER A 157 9.43 -12.91 -13.66
N GLY A 158 8.28 -12.91 -14.35
CA GLY A 158 7.61 -14.12 -14.83
C GLY A 158 6.81 -14.86 -13.76
N GLU A 159 6.91 -14.49 -12.48
CA GLU A 159 6.19 -15.13 -11.37
C GLU A 159 4.81 -14.51 -11.16
N TYR A 160 3.76 -15.33 -11.16
CA TYR A 160 2.37 -14.89 -11.05
C TYR A 160 1.77 -15.30 -9.72
N LEU A 161 1.44 -14.30 -8.91
CA LEU A 161 0.90 -14.46 -7.57
C LEU A 161 -0.58 -14.04 -7.53
N THR A 162 -1.33 -14.68 -6.64
CA THR A 162 -2.66 -14.22 -6.24
C THR A 162 -2.57 -12.91 -5.47
N LEU A 163 -3.69 -12.17 -5.38
CA LEU A 163 -3.72 -10.91 -4.64
C LEU A 163 -3.41 -11.07 -3.14
N ASN A 164 -3.73 -12.21 -2.52
CA ASN A 164 -3.39 -12.47 -1.12
C ASN A 164 -1.91 -12.85 -0.93
N GLU A 165 -1.30 -13.56 -1.88
CA GLU A 165 0.16 -13.79 -1.87
C GLU A 165 0.93 -12.47 -2.04
N ILE A 166 0.47 -11.58 -2.93
CA ILE A 166 1.05 -10.22 -3.07
C ILE A 166 0.91 -9.44 -1.77
N ALA A 167 -0.26 -9.51 -1.10
CA ALA A 167 -0.46 -8.87 0.20
C ALA A 167 0.50 -9.42 1.28
N ALA A 168 0.78 -10.72 1.25
CA ALA A 168 1.76 -11.35 2.14
C ALA A 168 3.20 -10.91 1.83
N GLU A 169 3.57 -10.82 0.55
CA GLU A 169 4.88 -10.34 0.10
C GLU A 169 5.14 -8.90 0.54
N LEU A 170 4.16 -8.00 0.39
CA LEU A 170 4.27 -6.63 0.88
C LEU A 170 4.39 -6.56 2.41
N SER A 171 3.66 -7.43 3.13
CA SER A 171 3.75 -7.52 4.60
C SER A 171 5.14 -8.00 5.04
N LYS A 172 5.72 -8.95 4.31
CA LYS A 172 7.10 -9.45 4.53
C LYS A 172 8.12 -8.34 4.28
N ARG A 173 8.02 -7.61 3.16
CA ARG A 173 8.90 -6.46 2.85
C ARG A 173 8.86 -5.38 3.92
N LEU A 174 7.67 -5.02 4.41
CA LEU A 174 7.54 -4.07 5.54
C LEU A 174 8.13 -4.62 6.84
N SER A 175 8.04 -5.93 7.07
CA SER A 175 8.64 -6.57 8.25
C SER A 175 10.17 -6.54 8.20
N ASN A 176 10.75 -6.70 7.01
CA ASN A 176 12.20 -6.67 6.81
C ASN A 176 12.85 -5.37 7.30
N ILE A 177 12.12 -4.26 7.35
CA ILE A 177 12.58 -3.00 7.95
C ILE A 177 13.10 -3.21 9.37
N PHE A 178 12.43 -4.05 10.15
CA PHE A 178 12.71 -4.24 11.57
C PHE A 178 13.55 -5.49 11.84
N LEU A 179 13.67 -6.42 10.90
CA LEU A 179 14.39 -7.67 11.08
C LEU A 179 15.89 -7.50 10.84
N ALA A 180 16.69 -8.32 11.52
CA ALA A 180 18.11 -8.41 11.23
C ALA A 180 18.29 -9.11 9.87
N ASN A 181 19.11 -8.52 9.00
CA ASN A 181 19.54 -9.13 7.75
C ASN A 181 20.64 -10.17 7.99
N GLU A 182 21.19 -10.72 6.91
CA GLU A 182 22.26 -11.73 6.94
C GLU A 182 23.54 -11.24 7.65
N ASN A 183 23.76 -9.93 7.69
CA ASN A 183 24.89 -9.29 8.37
C ASN A 183 24.57 -8.94 9.84
N GLY A 184 23.40 -9.35 10.35
CA GLY A 184 22.93 -9.02 11.69
C GLY A 184 22.47 -7.57 11.88
N GLN A 185 22.37 -6.79 10.80
CA GLN A 185 21.99 -5.38 10.82
C GLN A 185 20.50 -5.21 10.55
N ARG A 186 19.86 -4.24 11.22
CA ARG A 186 18.45 -3.91 11.00
C ARG A 186 18.33 -2.66 10.13
N PRO A 187 17.58 -2.69 9.01
CA PRO A 187 17.41 -1.53 8.14
C PRO A 187 16.93 -0.29 8.88
N VAL A 188 15.98 -0.42 9.82
CA VAL A 188 15.40 0.67 10.62
C VAL A 188 16.45 1.57 11.29
N PHE A 189 17.61 1.03 11.68
CA PHE A 189 18.68 1.80 12.33
C PHE A 189 19.69 2.43 11.35
N GLY A 190 19.63 2.08 10.06
CA GLY A 190 20.55 2.59 9.04
C GLY A 190 22.01 2.40 9.44
N GLU A 191 22.80 3.46 9.34
CA GLU A 191 24.25 3.46 9.64
C GLU A 191 24.56 3.78 11.12
N ASN A 192 23.56 3.86 11.99
CA ASN A 192 23.80 4.17 13.40
C ASN A 192 24.45 2.99 14.13
N GLU A 193 25.77 3.00 14.24
CA GLU A 193 26.55 1.91 14.85
C GLU A 193 26.10 1.56 16.28
N LYS A 194 25.69 2.56 17.06
CA LYS A 194 25.22 2.33 18.43
C LYS A 194 23.93 1.51 18.43
N PHE A 195 22.96 1.88 17.60
CA PHE A 195 21.73 1.11 17.48
C PHE A 195 21.92 -0.21 16.75
N GLN A 196 22.92 -0.37 15.89
CA GLN A 196 23.18 -1.67 15.24
C GLN A 196 23.87 -2.67 16.18
N ASN A 197 24.88 -2.22 16.95
CA ASN A 197 25.85 -3.13 17.56
C ASN A 197 25.80 -3.16 19.09
N ASP A 198 25.33 -2.10 19.75
CA ASP A 198 25.37 -2.03 21.21
C ASP A 198 24.38 -3.05 21.82
N PRO A 199 24.82 -3.98 22.68
CA PRO A 199 23.96 -4.98 23.31
C PRO A 199 22.79 -4.39 24.10
N HIS A 200 22.91 -3.14 24.56
CA HIS A 200 21.87 -2.43 25.30
C HIS A 200 20.86 -1.71 24.41
N PHE A 201 21.10 -1.57 23.11
CA PHE A 201 20.22 -0.80 22.23
C PHE A 201 19.75 -1.56 20.98
N LYS A 202 20.49 -2.56 20.51
CA LYS A 202 20.23 -3.24 19.23
C LYS A 202 18.89 -3.96 19.09
N ASP A 203 18.24 -4.26 20.22
CA ASP A 203 16.93 -4.90 20.27
C ASP A 203 15.81 -3.93 20.71
N HIS A 204 16.13 -2.65 20.90
CA HIS A 204 15.15 -1.60 21.18
C HIS A 204 14.68 -0.94 19.89
N LEU A 205 13.77 -1.63 19.20
CA LEU A 205 13.19 -1.17 17.94
C LEU A 205 12.47 0.17 18.11
N LEU A 206 12.76 1.09 17.21
CA LEU A 206 12.13 2.41 17.14
C LEU A 206 11.08 2.43 16.02
N PHE A 207 10.01 3.19 16.25
CA PHE A 207 8.92 3.34 15.29
C PHE A 207 8.98 4.73 14.70
N TYR A 208 9.43 4.82 13.46
CA TYR A 208 9.63 6.09 12.77
C TYR A 208 8.36 6.57 12.07
N GLU A 209 8.34 7.85 11.74
CA GLU A 209 7.26 8.50 11.00
C GLU A 209 7.11 7.89 9.59
N TYR A 210 8.24 7.69 8.92
CA TYR A 210 8.35 7.02 7.62
C TYR A 210 9.74 6.42 7.47
N PHE A 211 9.95 5.68 6.37
CA PHE A 211 11.17 4.93 6.13
C PHE A 211 11.77 5.28 4.78
N HIS A 212 13.09 5.23 4.69
CA HIS A 212 13.80 5.52 3.46
C HIS A 212 13.38 4.56 2.34
N GLY A 213 12.94 5.11 1.20
CA GLY A 213 12.35 4.34 0.10
C GLY A 213 13.24 3.24 -0.48
N ASP A 214 14.56 3.35 -0.33
CA ASP A 214 15.53 2.38 -0.87
C ASP A 214 16.33 1.60 0.18
N SER A 215 16.39 2.04 1.44
CA SER A 215 17.26 1.42 2.45
C SER A 215 16.52 1.01 3.71
N GLY A 216 15.25 1.39 3.85
CA GLY A 216 14.44 1.05 5.02
C GLY A 216 14.86 1.76 6.31
N ARG A 217 15.84 2.68 6.29
CA ARG A 217 16.21 3.45 7.50
C ARG A 217 15.05 4.29 8.01
N GLY A 218 14.92 4.38 9.33
CA GLY A 218 13.96 5.26 9.96
C GLY A 218 14.21 6.73 9.66
N VAL A 219 13.14 7.49 9.42
CA VAL A 219 13.18 8.92 9.15
C VAL A 219 12.06 9.66 9.89
N GLY A 220 12.32 10.90 10.29
CA GLY A 220 11.36 11.71 11.06
C GLY A 220 11.29 11.31 12.53
N ALA A 221 10.14 11.54 13.16
CA ALA A 221 9.94 11.25 14.58
C ALA A 221 10.06 9.74 14.89
N SER A 222 10.90 9.36 15.86
CA SER A 222 11.28 7.96 16.16
C SER A 222 10.41 7.22 17.18
N HIS A 223 9.41 7.89 17.75
CA HIS A 223 8.44 7.33 18.71
C HIS A 223 7.01 7.42 18.17
N GLN A 224 6.85 7.21 16.87
CA GLN A 224 5.58 7.12 16.16
C GLN A 224 4.96 5.72 16.31
N THR A 225 4.65 5.33 17.55
CA THR A 225 3.76 4.17 17.84
C THR A 225 2.30 4.44 17.46
N GLY A 226 2.04 5.49 16.67
CA GLY A 226 0.79 5.70 15.96
C GLY A 226 0.69 4.73 14.78
N TRP A 227 0.81 5.23 13.56
CA TRP A 227 0.55 4.41 12.38
C TRP A 227 1.61 3.35 12.09
N THR A 228 2.85 3.50 12.53
CA THR A 228 3.88 2.47 12.30
C THR A 228 3.62 1.23 13.16
N GLY A 229 2.88 1.37 14.27
CA GLY A 229 2.36 0.26 15.06
C GLY A 229 1.46 -0.71 14.28
N LEU A 230 0.94 -0.31 13.10
CA LEU A 230 0.19 -1.20 12.21
C LEU A 230 0.97 -2.45 11.79
N ILE A 231 2.31 -2.44 11.88
CA ILE A 231 3.14 -3.63 11.67
C ILE A 231 2.67 -4.81 12.53
N ALA A 232 2.21 -4.57 13.76
CA ALA A 232 1.74 -5.62 14.65
C ALA A 232 0.57 -6.40 14.06
N LYS A 233 -0.31 -5.73 13.31
CA LYS A 233 -1.43 -6.39 12.61
C LYS A 233 -0.94 -7.15 11.37
N LEU A 234 0.09 -6.65 10.68
CA LEU A 234 0.62 -7.29 9.47
C LEU A 234 1.37 -8.60 9.76
N ILE A 235 1.99 -8.72 10.94
CA ILE A 235 2.75 -9.92 11.36
C ILE A 235 1.91 -10.93 12.14
N GLN A 236 0.67 -10.59 12.50
CA GLN A 236 -0.21 -11.54 13.19
C GLN A 236 -0.54 -12.72 12.26
N PRO A 237 -0.47 -13.96 12.76
CA PRO A 237 -0.98 -15.12 12.05
C PRO A 237 -2.45 -14.90 11.70
N LYS A 238 -2.80 -15.13 10.43
CA LYS A 238 -4.18 -15.02 9.94
C LYS A 238 -5.01 -16.22 10.35
#